data_AF-A0A3M1LWE8-F1
#
_entry.id   AF-A0A3M1LWE8-F1
#
_cell.length_a   1.000
_cell.length_b   1.000
_cell.length_c   1.000
_cell.angle_alpha   90.00
_cell.angle_beta   90.00
_cell.angle_gamma   90.00
#
_symmetry.space_group_name_H-M   'P 1'
#
loop_
_entity.id
_entity.type
_entity.pdbx_description
1 polymer ?
#
loop_
_entity_poly.entity_id
_entity_poly.type
_entity_poly.pdbx_seq_one_letter_code
_entity_poly.pdbx_strand_id
1 'polypeptide(L)'
;MLRTLRGIPGPQDVMSVVRATPAGALVSAINAVLFTIGTWNGLGGPVLLGWCAATLVFCGFVAWRSRQAARREVSKVTARGARRLILFSVMLALPWGVLALWVLGSGSTFEQLLALMVCAGMSAGATFMLHRTLAAALAYYLTILGSVLAVSLLQNAAEM
;
A
#
# COMPACT_ATOMS: atom_id res chain seq x y z
N MET A 1 8.02 28.09 3.36
CA MET A 1 7.57 26.76 3.81
C MET A 1 6.89 25.92 2.71
N LEU A 2 6.18 26.53 1.73
CA LEU A 2 5.55 25.79 0.61
C LEU A 2 6.52 25.37 -0.52
N ARG A 3 7.69 26.02 -0.67
CA ARG A 3 8.70 25.67 -1.71
C ARG A 3 9.45 24.37 -1.41
N THR A 4 9.61 23.99 -0.15
CA THR A 4 10.22 22.71 0.27
C THR A 4 9.32 21.51 -0.02
N LEU A 5 8.00 21.70 -0.14
CA LEU A 5 7.04 20.63 -0.45
C LEU A 5 6.99 20.27 -1.94
N ARG A 6 7.57 21.09 -2.83
CA ARG A 6 7.68 20.85 -4.29
C ARG A 6 9.07 20.43 -4.75
N GLY A 7 10.03 20.30 -3.83
CA GLY A 7 11.39 19.89 -4.16
C GLY A 7 11.40 18.49 -4.75
N ILE A 8 12.06 18.32 -5.90
CA ILE A 8 12.37 16.99 -6.43
C ILE A 8 13.11 16.23 -5.32
N PRO A 9 12.66 15.03 -4.92
CA PRO A 9 13.27 14.29 -3.81
C PRO A 9 14.77 14.15 -4.01
N GLY A 10 15.55 14.42 -2.96
CA GLY A 10 16.99 14.25 -3.01
C GLY A 10 17.36 12.77 -3.18
N PRO A 11 18.57 12.45 -3.69
CA PRO A 11 19.05 11.06 -3.77
C PRO A 11 19.01 10.32 -2.43
N GLN A 12 19.28 11.05 -1.34
CA GLN A 12 19.25 10.52 0.03
C GLN A 12 17.83 10.13 0.48
N ASP A 13 16.81 10.85 0.04
CA ASP A 13 15.42 10.57 0.36
C ASP A 13 14.95 9.31 -0.34
N VAL A 14 15.27 9.18 -1.62
CA VAL A 14 15.01 7.97 -2.42
C VAL A 14 15.72 6.76 -1.81
N MET A 15 16.98 6.91 -1.41
CA MET A 15 17.74 5.81 -0.80
C MET A 15 17.17 5.39 0.57
N SER A 16 16.68 6.35 1.36
CA SER A 16 15.98 6.07 2.62
C SER A 16 14.73 5.22 2.38
N VAL A 17 13.90 5.59 1.41
CA VAL A 17 12.70 4.81 1.03
C VAL A 17 13.09 3.41 0.56
N VAL A 18 14.10 3.28 -0.30
CA VAL A 18 14.58 1.99 -0.83
C VAL A 18 15.08 1.08 0.30
N ARG A 19 15.75 1.63 1.33
CA ARG A 19 16.21 0.85 2.49
C ARG A 19 15.08 0.45 3.43
N ALA A 20 14.05 1.28 3.58
CA ALA A 20 12.88 0.98 4.40
C ALA A 20 11.89 0.01 3.73
N THR A 21 11.85 -0.03 2.39
CA THR A 21 10.89 -0.81 1.60
C THR A 21 10.86 -2.31 1.94
N PRO A 22 11.98 -3.03 2.15
CA PRO A 22 11.94 -4.44 2.53
C PRO A 22 11.23 -4.70 3.87
N ALA A 23 11.39 -3.81 4.85
CA ALA A 23 10.69 -3.92 6.12
C ALA A 23 9.19 -3.65 5.94
N GLY A 24 8.83 -2.63 5.16
CA GLY A 24 7.44 -2.36 4.79
C GLY A 24 6.78 -3.53 4.05
N ALA A 25 7.50 -4.16 3.12
CA ALA A 25 7.03 -5.34 2.39
C ALA A 25 6.83 -6.56 3.32
N LEU A 26 7.69 -6.74 4.32
CA LEU A 26 7.52 -7.79 5.32
C LEU A 26 6.28 -7.56 6.18
N VAL A 27 6.08 -6.35 6.71
CA VAL A 27 4.87 -5.99 7.47
C VAL A 27 3.62 -6.20 6.62
N SER A 28 3.66 -5.78 5.36
CA SER A 28 2.59 -5.98 4.38
C SER A 28 2.27 -7.47 4.18
N ALA A 29 3.29 -8.32 4.06
CA ALA A 29 3.12 -9.77 3.93
C ALA A 29 2.50 -10.39 5.19
N ILE A 30 2.97 -10.00 6.37
CA ILE A 30 2.42 -10.45 7.66
C ILE A 30 0.94 -10.05 7.77
N ASN A 31 0.59 -8.80 7.45
CA ASN A 31 -0.79 -8.34 7.48
C ASN A 31 -1.70 -9.12 6.52
N ALA A 32 -1.22 -9.45 5.31
CA ALA A 32 -1.99 -10.25 4.36
C ALA A 32 -2.28 -11.66 4.90
N VAL A 33 -1.29 -12.29 5.54
CA VAL A 33 -1.44 -13.60 6.18
C VAL A 33 -2.40 -13.53 7.37
N LEU A 34 -2.23 -12.55 8.26
CA LEU A 34 -3.10 -12.38 9.44
C LEU A 34 -4.55 -12.11 9.03
N PHE A 35 -4.77 -11.25 8.03
CA PHE A 35 -6.11 -11.00 7.49
C PHE A 35 -6.73 -12.29 6.93
N THR A 36 -5.96 -13.05 6.15
CA THR A 36 -6.40 -14.32 5.55
C THR A 36 -6.80 -15.34 6.63
N ILE A 37 -5.99 -15.49 7.67
CA ILE A 37 -6.27 -16.39 8.79
C ILE A 37 -7.50 -15.91 9.56
N GLY A 38 -7.56 -14.62 9.89
CA GLY A 38 -8.64 -14.04 10.68
C GLY A 38 -10.01 -14.07 10.00
N THR A 39 -10.04 -14.08 8.67
CA THR A 39 -11.28 -14.11 7.87
C THR A 39 -11.55 -15.47 7.22
N TRP A 40 -10.72 -16.49 7.50
CA TRP A 40 -10.79 -17.79 6.83
C TRP A 40 -12.16 -18.47 6.94
N ASN A 41 -12.80 -18.36 8.11
CA ASN A 41 -14.08 -19.02 8.35
C ASN A 41 -15.27 -18.34 7.65
N GLY A 42 -15.13 -17.09 7.19
CA GLY A 42 -16.21 -16.35 6.53
C GLY A 42 -15.95 -16.13 5.04
N LEU A 43 -14.83 -15.50 4.68
CA LEU A 43 -14.41 -15.24 3.28
C LEU A 43 -13.63 -16.39 2.64
N GLY A 44 -13.32 -17.45 3.38
CA GLY A 44 -12.39 -18.50 2.97
C GLY A 44 -12.61 -19.02 1.55
N GLY A 45 -11.54 -19.58 0.98
CA GLY A 45 -11.59 -20.20 -0.35
C GLY A 45 -10.53 -19.70 -1.32
N PRO A 46 -10.64 -20.09 -2.61
CA PRO A 46 -9.58 -19.89 -3.59
C PRO A 46 -9.33 -18.43 -3.93
N VAL A 47 -10.34 -17.57 -3.83
CA VAL A 47 -10.19 -16.12 -4.09
C VAL A 47 -9.35 -15.46 -3.01
N LEU A 48 -9.63 -15.73 -1.73
CA LEU A 48 -8.86 -15.20 -0.60
C LEU A 48 -7.42 -15.71 -0.62
N LEU A 49 -7.22 -17.01 -0.88
CA LEU A 49 -5.89 -17.60 -1.06
C LEU A 49 -5.15 -16.98 -2.25
N GLY A 50 -5.83 -16.78 -3.37
CA GLY A 50 -5.27 -16.15 -4.57
C GLY A 50 -4.81 -14.72 -4.29
N TRP A 51 -5.63 -13.92 -3.60
CA TRP A 51 -5.27 -12.57 -3.18
C TRP A 51 -4.07 -12.57 -2.22
N CYS A 52 -4.07 -13.47 -1.22
CA CYS A 52 -2.96 -13.59 -0.28
C CYS A 52 -1.66 -14.00 -0.98
N ALA A 53 -1.68 -15.05 -1.80
CA ALA A 53 -0.53 -15.51 -2.58
C ALA A 53 -0.01 -14.42 -3.52
N ALA A 54 -0.89 -13.72 -4.25
CA ALA A 54 -0.50 -12.61 -5.11
C ALA A 54 0.17 -11.48 -4.32
N THR A 55 -0.36 -11.15 -3.14
CA THR A 55 0.21 -10.14 -2.25
C THR A 55 1.59 -10.55 -1.73
N LEU A 56 1.77 -11.82 -1.33
CA LEU A 56 3.05 -12.36 -0.88
C LEU A 56 4.11 -12.35 -2.00
N VAL A 57 3.75 -12.80 -3.20
CA VAL A 57 4.64 -12.78 -4.38
C VAL A 57 5.04 -11.34 -4.68
N PHE A 58 4.08 -10.41 -4.65
CA PHE A 58 4.33 -9.00 -4.88
C PHE A 58 5.27 -8.40 -3.81
N CYS A 59 5.04 -8.66 -2.52
CA CYS A 59 5.92 -8.24 -1.43
C CYS A 59 7.35 -8.80 -1.60
N GLY A 60 7.48 -10.07 -1.97
CA GLY A 60 8.77 -10.71 -2.24
C GLY A 60 9.51 -10.06 -3.41
N PHE A 61 8.81 -9.82 -4.52
CA PHE A 61 9.35 -9.13 -5.69
C PHE A 61 9.81 -7.71 -5.35
N VAL A 62 8.99 -6.97 -4.60
CA VAL A 62 9.30 -5.62 -4.11
C VAL A 62 10.54 -5.63 -3.23
N ALA A 63 10.61 -6.52 -2.24
CA ALA A 63 11.75 -6.61 -1.33
C ALA A 63 13.04 -6.98 -2.08
N TRP A 64 12.96 -7.93 -3.02
CA TRP A 64 14.08 -8.32 -3.86
C TRP A 64 14.56 -7.16 -4.74
N ARG A 65 13.64 -6.51 -5.47
CA ARG A 65 13.97 -5.37 -6.33
C ARG A 65 14.53 -4.20 -5.54
N SER A 66 14.02 -3.96 -4.33
CA SER A 66 14.53 -2.91 -3.45
C SER A 66 15.94 -3.22 -2.95
N ARG A 67 16.23 -4.48 -2.60
CA ARG A 67 17.60 -4.93 -2.25
C ARG A 67 18.56 -4.78 -3.42
N GLN A 68 18.13 -5.08 -4.65
CA GLN A 68 18.92 -4.86 -5.85
C GLN A 68 19.18 -3.36 -6.11
N ALA A 69 18.17 -2.52 -5.88
CA ALA A 69 18.31 -1.07 -6.02
C ALA A 69 19.20 -0.45 -4.93
N ALA A 70 19.14 -0.97 -3.69
CA ALA A 70 19.98 -0.52 -2.58
C ALA A 70 21.48 -0.76 -2.82
N ARG A 71 21.84 -1.72 -3.68
CA ARG A 71 23.22 -2.01 -4.11
C ARG A 71 23.74 -1.04 -5.17
N ARG A 72 22.87 -0.20 -5.77
CA ARG A 72 23.26 0.75 -6.82
C ARG A 72 23.43 2.14 -6.21
N GLU A 73 24.53 2.80 -6.53
CA GLU A 73 24.73 4.21 -6.17
C GLU A 73 23.79 5.10 -6.99
N VAL A 74 22.90 5.81 -6.31
CA VAL A 74 21.99 6.77 -6.95
C VAL A 74 22.70 8.12 -7.01
N SER A 75 23.38 8.40 -8.13
CA SER A 75 24.13 9.65 -8.31
C SER A 75 23.25 10.85 -8.72
N LYS A 76 22.13 10.62 -9.41
CA LYS A 76 21.17 11.68 -9.81
C LYS A 76 19.72 11.19 -9.78
N VAL A 77 18.84 11.94 -9.11
CA VAL A 77 17.39 11.74 -9.18
C VAL A 77 16.84 12.58 -10.34
N THR A 78 16.38 11.91 -11.39
CA THR A 78 15.69 12.55 -12.52
C THR A 78 14.20 12.65 -12.25
N ALA A 79 13.48 13.54 -12.94
CA ALA A 79 12.01 13.61 -12.90
C ALA A 79 11.33 12.25 -13.19
N ARG A 80 11.97 11.41 -14.01
CA ARG A 80 11.55 10.02 -14.29
C ARG A 80 11.65 9.13 -13.05
N GLY A 81 12.66 9.32 -12.21
CA GLY A 81 12.82 8.61 -10.94
C GLY A 81 11.72 8.95 -9.94
N ALA A 82 11.38 10.24 -9.82
CA ALA A 82 10.26 10.70 -8.98
C ALA A 82 8.92 10.11 -9.44
N ARG A 83 8.64 10.09 -10.75
CA ARG A 83 7.41 9.48 -11.30
C ARG A 83 7.34 7.97 -11.07
N ARG A 84 8.46 7.26 -11.18
CA ARG A 84 8.53 5.82 -10.87
C ARG A 84 8.24 5.53 -9.40
N LEU A 85 8.68 6.41 -8.49
CA LEU A 85 8.40 6.26 -7.07
C LEU A 85 6.91 6.42 -6.76
N ILE A 86 6.25 7.40 -7.38
CA ILE A 86 4.79 7.60 -7.26
C ILE A 86 4.05 6.37 -7.79
N LEU A 87 4.41 5.89 -8.99
CA LEU A 87 3.79 4.70 -9.58
C LEU A 87 3.98 3.45 -8.68
N PHE A 88 5.17 3.32 -8.10
CA PHE A 88 5.49 2.24 -7.18
C PHE A 88 4.65 2.32 -5.90
N SER A 89 4.45 3.51 -5.32
CA SER A 89 3.56 3.71 -4.18
C SER A 89 2.12 3.32 -4.49
N VAL A 90 1.61 3.68 -5.68
CA VAL A 90 0.26 3.26 -6.10
C VAL A 90 0.17 1.74 -6.22
N MET A 91 1.17 1.09 -6.84
CA MET A 91 1.23 -0.37 -6.92
C MET A 91 1.28 -1.02 -5.52
N LEU A 92 1.96 -0.40 -4.56
CA LEU A 92 2.05 -0.90 -3.19
C LEU A 92 0.72 -0.79 -2.44
N ALA A 93 -0.08 0.22 -2.74
CA ALA A 93 -1.41 0.41 -2.17
C ALA A 93 -2.49 -0.47 -2.82
N LEU A 94 -2.24 -0.96 -4.05
CA LEU A 94 -3.22 -1.67 -4.88
C LEU A 94 -3.84 -2.91 -4.19
N PRO A 95 -3.07 -3.81 -3.55
CA PRO A 95 -3.65 -4.98 -2.87
C PRO A 95 -4.66 -4.60 -1.79
N TRP A 96 -4.40 -3.51 -1.08
CA TRP A 96 -5.25 -3.00 0.01
C TRP A 96 -6.47 -2.27 -0.51
N GLY A 97 -6.33 -1.51 -1.61
CA GLY A 97 -7.48 -0.92 -2.28
C GLY A 97 -8.43 -1.97 -2.82
N VAL A 98 -7.90 -3.02 -3.46
CA VAL A 98 -8.70 -4.17 -3.93
C VAL A 98 -9.38 -4.88 -2.75
N LEU A 99 -8.67 -5.07 -1.64
CA LEU A 99 -9.24 -5.67 -0.43
C LEU A 99 -10.41 -4.83 0.10
N ALA A 100 -10.24 -3.52 0.22
CA ALA A 100 -11.30 -2.61 0.67
C ALA A 100 -12.51 -2.68 -0.27
N LEU A 101 -12.31 -2.64 -1.60
CA LEU A 101 -13.40 -2.75 -2.57
C LEU A 101 -14.18 -4.06 -2.42
N TRP A 102 -13.47 -5.16 -2.26
CA TRP A 102 -14.08 -6.48 -2.21
C TRP A 102 -14.80 -6.73 -0.87
N VAL A 103 -14.10 -6.51 0.24
CA VAL A 103 -14.59 -6.90 1.58
C VAL A 103 -15.64 -5.93 2.10
N LEU A 104 -15.51 -4.63 1.84
CA LEU A 104 -16.51 -3.66 2.30
C LEU A 104 -17.85 -3.83 1.58
N GLY A 105 -17.83 -4.26 0.32
CA GLY A 105 -19.06 -4.46 -0.45
C GLY A 105 -19.77 -5.79 -0.20
N SER A 106 -19.11 -6.81 0.39
CA SER A 106 -19.65 -8.17 0.44
C SER A 106 -19.39 -8.96 1.73
N GLY A 107 -18.49 -8.48 2.59
CA GLY A 107 -18.12 -9.15 3.83
C GLY A 107 -19.07 -8.85 4.98
N SER A 108 -19.05 -9.70 6.00
CA SER A 108 -19.69 -9.49 7.29
C SER A 108 -19.09 -8.29 8.04
N THR A 109 -19.81 -7.75 9.03
CA THR A 109 -19.33 -6.61 9.84
C THR A 109 -17.95 -6.84 10.44
N PHE A 110 -17.67 -8.05 10.91
CA PHE A 110 -16.35 -8.41 11.45
C PHE A 110 -15.23 -8.31 10.41
N GLU A 111 -15.47 -8.81 9.20
CA GLU A 111 -14.50 -8.79 8.11
C GLU A 111 -14.26 -7.36 7.60
N GLN A 112 -15.32 -6.55 7.51
CA GLN A 112 -15.24 -5.14 7.17
C GLN A 112 -14.39 -4.38 8.20
N LEU A 113 -14.61 -4.61 9.50
CA LEU A 113 -13.83 -3.99 10.57
C LEU A 113 -12.35 -4.40 10.52
N LEU A 114 -12.06 -5.69 10.29
CA LEU A 114 -10.70 -6.17 10.09
C LEU A 114 -10.04 -5.51 8.86
N ALA A 115 -10.75 -5.40 7.73
CA ALA A 115 -10.24 -4.76 6.53
C ALA A 115 -9.93 -3.28 6.76
N LEU A 116 -10.80 -2.54 7.45
CA LEU A 116 -10.58 -1.14 7.83
C LEU A 116 -9.39 -1.00 8.77
N MET A 117 -9.28 -1.86 9.78
CA MET A 117 -8.16 -1.86 10.72
C MET A 117 -6.82 -2.07 10.00
N VAL A 118 -6.76 -3.03 9.06
CA VAL A 118 -5.57 -3.27 8.25
C VAL A 118 -5.27 -2.09 7.32
N CYS A 119 -6.28 -1.53 6.64
CA CYS A 119 -6.10 -0.37 5.77
C CYS A 119 -5.59 0.87 6.55
N ALA A 120 -6.10 1.10 7.76
CA ALA A 120 -5.63 2.14 8.66
C ALA A 120 -4.17 1.91 9.08
N GLY A 121 -3.82 0.68 9.48
CA GLY A 121 -2.45 0.30 9.82
C GLY A 121 -1.47 0.46 8.66
N MET A 122 -1.86 0.06 7.45
CA MET A 122 -1.06 0.23 6.24
C MET A 122 -0.86 1.70 5.86
N SER A 123 -1.87 2.54 6.11
CA SER A 123 -1.78 3.99 5.93
C SER A 123 -0.79 4.61 6.92
N ALA A 124 -0.87 4.24 8.21
CA ALA A 124 0.08 4.67 9.22
C ALA A 124 1.53 4.25 8.87
N GLY A 125 1.73 2.99 8.48
CA GLY A 125 3.04 2.46 8.08
C GLY A 125 3.63 3.17 6.84
N ALA A 126 2.79 3.51 5.87
CA ALA A 126 3.20 4.25 4.68
C ALA A 126 3.73 5.65 5.02
N THR A 127 3.23 6.29 6.08
CA THR A 127 3.75 7.57 6.58
C THR A 127 5.24 7.48 6.86
N PHE A 128 5.67 6.45 7.60
CA PHE A 128 7.07 6.29 7.98
C PHE A 128 7.95 6.01 6.76
N MET A 129 7.45 5.25 5.79
CA MET A 129 8.21 4.88 4.60
C MET A 129 8.30 6.02 3.57
N LEU A 130 7.26 6.84 3.44
CA LEU A 130 7.12 7.87 2.40
C LEU A 130 7.23 9.31 2.94
N HIS A 131 7.61 9.51 4.21
CA HIS A 131 7.67 10.82 4.86
C HIS A 131 8.47 11.88 4.08
N ARG A 132 9.48 11.45 3.31
CA ARG A 132 10.35 12.34 2.52
C ARG A 132 9.82 12.64 1.13
N THR A 133 8.76 11.95 0.70
CA THR A 133 8.19 12.05 -0.64
C THR A 133 6.68 12.26 -0.55
N LEU A 134 6.26 13.50 -0.25
CA LEU A 134 4.87 13.88 -0.06
C LEU A 134 3.96 13.42 -1.21
N ALA A 135 4.38 13.63 -2.46
CA ALA A 135 3.58 13.24 -3.63
C ALA A 135 3.32 11.73 -3.68
N ALA A 136 4.32 10.91 -3.30
CA ALA A 136 4.19 9.46 -3.28
C ALA A 136 3.35 8.98 -2.08
N ALA A 137 3.44 9.66 -0.93
CA ALA A 137 2.57 9.43 0.22
C ALA A 137 1.11 9.75 -0.11
N LEU A 138 0.83 10.90 -0.73
CA LEU A 138 -0.52 11.29 -1.15
C LEU A 138 -1.10 10.30 -2.15
N ALA A 139 -0.32 9.85 -3.14
CA ALA A 139 -0.78 8.85 -4.11
C ALA A 139 -1.13 7.51 -3.43
N TYR A 140 -0.34 7.10 -2.44
CA TYR A 140 -0.62 5.90 -1.63
C TYR A 140 -1.94 6.06 -0.86
N TYR A 141 -2.12 7.17 -0.14
CA TYR A 141 -3.34 7.46 0.62
C TYR A 141 -4.57 7.55 -0.27
N LEU A 142 -4.47 8.24 -1.41
CA LEU A 142 -5.58 8.35 -2.35
C LEU A 142 -6.02 7.00 -2.89
N THR A 143 -5.09 6.05 -3.05
CA THR A 143 -5.43 4.71 -3.52
C THR A 143 -6.21 3.93 -2.46
N ILE A 144 -5.74 3.92 -1.21
CA ILE A 144 -6.42 3.19 -0.12
C ILE A 144 -7.70 3.92 0.30
N LEU A 145 -7.58 5.17 0.78
CA LEU A 145 -8.71 5.93 1.29
C LEU A 145 -9.73 6.27 0.21
N GLY A 146 -9.28 6.49 -1.03
CA GLY A 146 -10.19 6.68 -2.17
C GLY A 146 -11.05 5.45 -2.43
N SER A 147 -10.47 4.24 -2.34
CA SER A 147 -11.25 3.00 -2.49
C SER A 147 -12.27 2.81 -1.36
N VAL A 148 -11.89 3.08 -0.11
CA VAL A 148 -12.79 3.02 1.05
C VAL A 148 -13.93 4.03 0.88
N LEU A 149 -13.62 5.29 0.59
CA LEU A 149 -14.61 6.34 0.38
C LEU A 149 -15.56 6.00 -0.77
N ALA A 150 -15.04 5.50 -1.89
CA ALA A 150 -15.86 5.13 -3.04
C ALA A 150 -16.91 4.08 -2.68
N VAL A 151 -16.52 3.03 -1.94
CA VAL A 151 -17.47 1.98 -1.51
C VAL A 151 -18.46 2.52 -0.49
N SER A 152 -18.00 3.27 0.51
CA SER A 152 -18.89 3.84 1.51
C SER A 152 -19.92 4.79 0.91
N LEU A 153 -19.55 5.57 -0.10
CA LEU A 153 -20.49 6.43 -0.83
C LEU A 153 -21.50 5.63 -1.66
N LEU A 154 -21.04 4.56 -2.33
CA LEU A 154 -21.93 3.67 -3.10
C LEU A 154 -22.95 2.95 -2.21
N GLN A 155 -22.54 2.51 -1.02
CA GLN A 155 -23.44 1.88 -0.04
C GLN A 155 -24.48 2.86 0.46
N ASN A 156 -24.06 4.06 0.85
CA ASN A 156 -24.98 5.11 1.31
C ASN A 156 -25.99 5.51 0.22
N ALA A 157 -25.54 5.58 -1.04
CA ALA A 157 -26.44 5.84 -2.18
C ALA A 157 -27.43 4.71 -2.47
N ALA A 158 -27.14 3.46 -2.10
CA ALA A 158 -28.03 2.33 -2.27
C ALA A 158 -29.07 2.20 -1.14
N GLU A 159 -28.84 2.86 0.00
CA GLU A 159 -29.74 2.88 1.16
C GLU A 159 -30.76 4.04 1.15
N MET A 160 -30.60 4.99 0.20
CA MET A 160 -31.53 6.12 -0.05
C MET A 160 -32.56 5.78 -1.12
#